data_AF-A0AA40WG86-F1
#
_entry.id   AF-A0AA40WG86-F1
#
_cell.length_a   1.000
_cell.length_b   1.000
_cell.length_c   1.000
_cell.angle_alpha   90.00
_cell.angle_beta   90.00
_cell.angle_gamma   90.00
#
_symmetry.space_group_name_H-M   'P 1'
#
loop_
_entity.id
_entity.type
_entity.pdbx_description
1 polymer ?
#
loop_
_entity_poly.entity_id
_entity_poly.type
_entity_poly.pdbx_seq_one_letter_code
_entity_poly.pdbx_strand_id
1 'polypeptide(L)'
;ATYHETGLHAWDHHAWQTHSGHWSIRQLEEDIARGITALEAIIGKPVTCSAAAGWRADGRVVRAKESVNLRYNSDCRGTTLFRPLLMPGQTGTPQIPVTLPTWDEVIGPAVQAQSFNTWIISRMLQDKGTPVYTIHAEVEGIVHQPLFEDLLVRARDAGIT
;
A
#
# COMPACT_ATOMS: atom_id res chain seq x y z
N ALA A 1 -1.68 -18.59 -0.42
CA ALA A 1 -2.36 -18.35 -1.71
C ALA A 1 -1.47 -18.87 -2.83
N THR A 2 -2.01 -19.47 -3.90
CA THR A 2 -1.22 -19.86 -5.09
C THR A 2 -0.94 -18.68 -6.03
N TYR A 3 -1.57 -17.52 -5.79
CA TYR A 3 -1.40 -16.28 -6.55
C TYR A 3 -1.50 -15.07 -5.61
N HIS A 4 -0.65 -14.06 -5.83
CA HIS A 4 -0.77 -12.75 -5.20
C HIS A 4 -1.51 -11.79 -6.14
N GLU A 5 -2.38 -10.93 -5.60
CA GLU A 5 -2.92 -9.80 -6.37
C GLU A 5 -1.77 -8.83 -6.70
N THR A 6 -1.79 -8.25 -7.90
CA THR A 6 -0.74 -7.33 -8.36
C THR A 6 -1.40 -6.04 -8.80
N GLY A 7 -1.00 -4.94 -8.19
CA GLY A 7 -1.51 -3.60 -8.45
C GLY A 7 -0.41 -2.63 -8.83
N LEU A 8 -0.81 -1.46 -9.34
CA LEU A 8 0.13 -0.38 -9.65
C LEU A 8 0.72 0.20 -8.35
N HIS A 9 2.05 0.26 -8.27
CA HIS A 9 2.73 0.97 -7.20
C HIS A 9 3.18 2.38 -7.63
N ALA A 10 3.91 2.44 -8.75
CA ALA A 10 4.29 3.62 -9.51
C ALA A 10 4.86 3.16 -10.87
N TRP A 11 4.94 4.05 -11.86
CA TRP A 11 5.79 3.81 -13.03
C TRP A 11 7.27 3.99 -12.67
N ASP A 12 7.60 5.11 -12.04
CA ASP A 12 8.91 5.39 -11.44
C ASP A 12 8.72 5.71 -9.96
N HIS A 13 9.17 4.79 -9.10
CA HIS A 13 9.01 4.89 -7.65
C HIS A 13 9.68 6.14 -7.08
N HIS A 14 10.90 6.45 -7.54
CA HIS A 14 11.67 7.58 -7.03
C HIS A 14 11.06 8.90 -7.49
N ALA A 15 10.72 9.01 -8.77
CA ALA A 15 10.09 10.21 -9.31
C ALA A 15 8.73 10.48 -8.65
N TRP A 16 7.92 9.43 -8.44
CA TRP A 16 6.64 9.55 -7.74
C TRP A 16 6.82 10.11 -6.33
N GLN A 17 7.72 9.51 -5.54
CA GLN A 17 7.92 9.94 -4.16
C GLN A 17 8.44 11.38 -4.06
N THR A 18 9.34 11.76 -4.97
CA THR A 18 9.96 13.09 -4.96
C THR A 18 9.01 14.18 -5.48
N HIS A 19 8.23 13.90 -6.53
CA HIS A 19 7.61 14.97 -7.33
C HIS A 19 6.08 14.94 -7.45
N SER A 20 5.39 13.84 -7.12
CA SER A 20 3.93 13.71 -7.31
C SER A 20 3.11 14.86 -6.71
N GLY A 21 3.55 15.41 -5.57
CA GLY A 21 2.92 16.57 -4.92
C GLY A 21 3.02 17.89 -5.69
N HIS A 22 3.82 17.96 -6.76
CA HIS A 22 4.02 19.16 -7.57
C HIS A 22 3.59 18.96 -9.03
N TRP A 23 3.35 17.74 -9.45
CA TRP A 23 2.92 17.45 -10.82
C TRP A 23 1.55 18.04 -11.13
N SER A 24 1.40 18.44 -12.39
CA SER A 24 0.10 18.75 -12.98
C SER A 24 -0.76 17.48 -13.08
N ILE A 25 -2.07 17.64 -13.22
CA ILE A 25 -2.98 16.50 -13.41
C ILE A 25 -2.59 15.65 -14.61
N ARG A 26 -2.19 16.30 -15.71
CA ARG A 26 -1.73 15.62 -16.93
C ARG A 26 -0.47 14.78 -16.70
N GLN A 27 0.50 15.29 -15.95
CA GLN A 27 1.71 14.52 -15.62
C GLN A 27 1.37 13.29 -14.76
N LEU A 28 0.44 13.43 -13.80
CA LEU A 28 -0.05 12.31 -13.01
C LEU A 28 -0.73 11.26 -13.88
N GLU A 29 -1.64 11.68 -14.77
CA GLU A 29 -2.34 10.79 -15.70
C GLU A 29 -1.35 10.05 -16.62
N GLU A 30 -0.37 10.76 -17.19
CA GLU A 30 0.65 10.17 -18.06
C GLU A 30 1.54 9.16 -17.32
N ASP A 31 1.94 9.45 -16.08
CA ASP A 31 2.76 8.55 -15.27
C ASP A 31 1.99 7.29 -14.86
N ILE A 32 0.74 7.46 -14.39
CA ILE A 32 -0.16 6.35 -14.06
C ILE A 32 -0.41 5.48 -15.29
N ALA A 33 -0.73 6.08 -16.45
CA ALA A 33 -1.02 5.34 -17.67
C ALA A 33 0.18 4.51 -18.16
N ARG A 34 1.41 5.04 -18.05
CA ARG A 34 2.64 4.29 -18.37
C ARG A 34 2.79 3.09 -17.45
N GLY A 35 2.61 3.29 -16.14
CA GLY A 35 2.70 2.23 -15.14
C GLY A 35 1.68 1.12 -15.36
N ILE A 36 0.41 1.49 -15.60
CA ILE A 36 -0.66 0.53 -15.91
C ILE A 36 -0.32 -0.26 -17.18
N THR A 37 0.01 0.44 -18.27
CA THR A 37 0.31 -0.21 -19.56
C THR A 37 1.48 -1.20 -19.43
N ALA A 38 2.56 -0.79 -18.76
CA ALA A 38 3.72 -1.64 -18.56
C ALA A 38 3.40 -2.85 -17.68
N LEU A 39 2.67 -2.64 -16.58
CA LEU A 39 2.33 -3.70 -15.66
C LEU A 39 1.38 -4.72 -16.31
N GLU A 40 0.33 -4.26 -17.02
CA GLU A 40 -0.60 -5.13 -17.76
C GLU A 40 0.11 -5.96 -18.82
N ALA A 41 1.10 -5.40 -19.52
CA ALA A 41 1.93 -6.14 -20.47
C ALA A 41 2.76 -7.24 -19.80
N ILE A 42 3.23 -7.02 -18.57
CA ILE A 42 3.99 -8.00 -17.78
C ILE A 42 3.09 -9.11 -17.23
N ILE A 43 1.94 -8.75 -16.66
CA ILE A 43 1.07 -9.71 -15.95
C ILE A 43 0.04 -10.38 -16.87
N GLY A 44 -0.15 -9.88 -18.11
CA GLY A 44 -1.06 -10.43 -19.10
C GLY A 44 -2.55 -10.31 -18.75
N LYS A 45 -2.91 -9.44 -17.80
CA LYS A 45 -4.28 -9.22 -17.31
C LYS A 45 -4.45 -7.75 -16.90
N PRO A 46 -5.70 -7.23 -16.85
CA PRO A 46 -5.96 -5.86 -16.42
C PRO A 46 -5.47 -5.59 -14.99
N VAL A 47 -4.94 -4.39 -14.75
CA VAL A 47 -4.60 -3.92 -13.40
C VAL A 47 -5.87 -3.37 -12.74
N THR A 48 -6.26 -3.96 -11.62
CA THR A 48 -7.52 -3.64 -10.94
C THR A 48 -7.36 -2.97 -9.59
N CYS A 49 -6.13 -2.71 -9.13
CA CYS A 49 -5.88 -2.02 -7.87
C CYS A 49 -4.56 -1.24 -7.91
N SER A 50 -4.37 -0.34 -6.94
CA SER A 50 -3.11 0.37 -6.78
C SER A 50 -2.79 0.65 -5.32
N ALA A 51 -1.51 0.89 -5.03
CA ALA A 51 -1.03 1.36 -3.73
C ALA A 51 0.11 2.36 -3.98
N ALA A 52 -0.16 3.66 -3.86
CA ALA A 52 0.82 4.69 -4.21
C ALA A 52 2.14 4.58 -3.43
N ALA A 53 3.26 4.72 -4.13
CA ALA A 53 4.60 4.78 -3.54
C ALA A 53 4.69 5.81 -2.40
N GLY A 54 5.15 5.34 -1.23
CA GLY A 54 5.26 6.13 -0.01
C GLY A 54 3.93 6.70 0.52
N TRP A 55 2.80 6.13 0.10
CA TRP A 55 1.44 6.63 0.40
C TRP A 55 1.28 8.12 0.08
N ARG A 56 1.97 8.57 -0.99
CA ARG A 56 1.92 9.95 -1.44
C ARG A 56 0.82 10.10 -2.47
N ALA A 57 -0.32 10.57 -1.99
CA ALA A 57 -1.46 10.94 -2.82
C ALA A 57 -2.19 12.14 -2.24
N ASP A 58 -2.66 13.00 -3.13
CA ASP A 58 -3.60 14.09 -2.81
C ASP A 58 -4.84 14.00 -3.70
N GLY A 59 -5.73 14.99 -3.62
CA GLY A 59 -6.95 15.02 -4.43
C GLY A 59 -6.71 15.00 -5.95
N ARG A 60 -5.54 15.46 -6.44
CA ARG A 60 -5.20 15.36 -7.88
C ARG A 60 -4.85 13.92 -8.24
N VAL A 61 -4.07 13.24 -7.40
CA VAL A 61 -3.73 11.81 -7.59
C VAL A 61 -5.01 10.97 -7.61
N VAL A 62 -5.90 11.20 -6.65
CA VAL A 62 -7.20 10.50 -6.59
C VAL A 62 -7.96 10.75 -7.89
N ARG A 63 -8.13 12.00 -8.33
CA ARG A 63 -8.82 12.34 -9.58
C ARG A 63 -8.19 11.70 -10.83
N ALA A 64 -6.86 11.71 -10.94
CA ALA A 64 -6.16 11.13 -12.09
C ALA A 64 -6.46 9.62 -12.21
N LYS A 65 -6.53 8.92 -11.07
CA LYS A 65 -6.83 7.49 -11.01
C LYS A 65 -8.27 7.13 -11.33
N GLU A 66 -9.25 8.04 -11.21
CA GLU A 66 -10.65 7.75 -11.53
C GLU A 66 -10.89 7.43 -13.02
N SER A 67 -9.97 7.83 -13.90
CA SER A 67 -9.99 7.44 -15.31
C SER A 67 -9.56 5.99 -15.55
N VAL A 68 -8.94 5.36 -14.55
CA VAL A 68 -8.49 3.97 -14.54
C VAL A 68 -9.53 3.14 -13.78
N ASN A 69 -10.00 2.03 -14.35
CA ASN A 69 -11.05 1.19 -13.75
C ASN A 69 -10.53 0.33 -12.57
N LEU A 70 -9.94 0.99 -11.56
CA LEU A 70 -9.44 0.37 -10.35
C LEU A 70 -10.61 0.06 -9.41
N ARG A 71 -10.58 -1.12 -8.79
CA ARG A 71 -11.54 -1.56 -7.78
C ARG A 71 -11.32 -0.87 -6.44
N TYR A 72 -10.07 -0.60 -6.11
CA TYR A 72 -9.65 0.09 -4.89
C TYR A 72 -8.23 0.64 -5.03
N ASN A 73 -7.88 1.54 -4.12
CA ASN A 73 -6.56 2.11 -3.96
C ASN A 73 -6.10 1.96 -2.50
N SER A 74 -4.78 1.93 -2.26
CA SER A 74 -4.16 1.93 -0.94
C SER A 74 -3.13 3.06 -0.86
N ASP A 75 -3.62 4.29 -1.00
CA ASP A 75 -2.77 5.45 -1.28
C ASP A 75 -2.37 6.26 -0.05
N CYS A 76 -2.89 5.92 1.13
CA CYS A 76 -2.74 6.73 2.32
C CYS A 76 -2.57 5.88 3.59
N ARG A 77 -2.13 6.56 4.64
CA ARG A 77 -2.31 6.11 6.03
C ARG A 77 -3.75 6.39 6.47
N GLY A 78 -4.28 5.54 7.35
CA GLY A 78 -5.62 5.71 7.90
C GLY A 78 -5.98 4.61 8.87
N THR A 79 -7.25 4.56 9.29
CA THR A 79 -7.74 3.60 10.29
C THR A 79 -8.91 2.76 9.79
N THR A 80 -9.59 3.18 8.73
CA THR A 80 -10.75 2.47 8.18
C THR A 80 -10.86 2.71 6.68
N LEU A 81 -11.50 1.76 6.00
CA LEU A 81 -11.96 1.88 4.62
C LEU A 81 -12.81 3.14 4.46
N PHE A 82 -12.58 3.88 3.38
CA PHE A 82 -13.41 5.05 3.05
C PHE A 82 -13.51 5.24 1.53
N ARG A 83 -14.47 6.07 1.10
CA ARG A 83 -14.49 6.60 -0.26
C ARG A 83 -14.11 8.08 -0.24
N PRO A 84 -13.12 8.52 -1.03
CA PRO A 84 -12.75 9.91 -1.09
C PRO A 84 -13.89 10.74 -1.70
N LEU A 85 -14.08 11.96 -1.24
CA LEU A 85 -14.99 12.91 -1.87
C LEU A 85 -14.26 13.63 -3.00
N LEU A 86 -14.76 13.49 -4.23
CA LEU A 86 -14.21 14.19 -5.40
C LEU A 86 -14.81 15.58 -5.54
N MET A 87 -16.12 15.65 -5.31
CA MET A 87 -16.96 16.85 -5.28
C MET A 87 -18.11 16.61 -4.28
N PRO A 88 -18.85 17.65 -3.84
CA PRO A 88 -20.02 17.45 -2.99
C PRO A 88 -21.00 16.44 -3.59
N GLY A 89 -21.26 15.34 -2.85
CA GLY A 89 -22.16 14.26 -3.29
C GLY A 89 -21.56 13.26 -4.28
N GLN A 90 -20.32 13.45 -4.75
CA GLN A 90 -19.62 12.51 -5.63
C GLN A 90 -18.44 11.87 -4.92
N THR A 91 -18.48 10.54 -4.80
CA THR A 91 -17.39 9.75 -4.22
C THR A 91 -16.53 9.13 -5.32
N GLY A 92 -15.25 8.94 -5.02
CA GLY A 92 -14.30 8.24 -5.89
C GLY A 92 -14.16 6.77 -5.56
N THR A 93 -13.13 6.18 -6.15
CA THR A 93 -12.72 4.79 -5.95
C THR A 93 -12.36 4.53 -4.48
N PRO A 94 -12.79 3.41 -3.86
CA PRO A 94 -12.52 3.11 -2.46
C PRO A 94 -11.03 3.14 -2.11
N GLN A 95 -10.72 3.62 -0.91
CA GLN A 95 -9.40 3.57 -0.30
C GLN A 95 -9.37 2.49 0.79
N ILE A 96 -8.34 1.64 0.74
CA ILE A 96 -7.92 0.68 1.77
C ILE A 96 -6.63 1.21 2.37
N PRO A 97 -6.68 2.03 3.44
CA PRO A 97 -5.49 2.69 3.95
C PRO A 97 -4.56 1.70 4.65
N VAL A 98 -3.25 1.98 4.66
CA VAL A 98 -2.32 1.24 5.50
C VAL A 98 -2.48 1.65 6.95
N THR A 99 -2.95 0.72 7.79
CA THR A 99 -3.35 0.98 9.18
C THR A 99 -2.24 0.67 10.19
N LEU A 100 -1.32 -0.22 9.84
CA LEU A 100 -0.23 -0.66 10.71
C LEU A 100 1.10 -0.04 10.27
N PRO A 101 1.98 0.32 11.22
CA PRO A 101 3.28 0.87 10.89
C PRO A 101 4.22 -0.19 10.33
N THR A 102 5.21 0.25 9.55
CA THR A 102 6.30 -0.58 9.03
C THR A 102 7.38 -0.77 10.09
N TRP A 103 8.32 -1.66 9.81
CA TRP A 103 9.43 -1.95 10.74
C TRP A 103 10.26 -0.70 11.04
N ASP A 104 10.65 0.04 10.00
CA ASP A 104 11.50 1.23 10.08
C ASP A 104 10.85 2.41 10.80
N GLU A 105 9.53 2.49 10.83
CA GLU A 105 8.80 3.57 11.51
C GLU A 105 8.83 3.47 13.05
N VAL A 106 9.02 2.27 13.60
CA VAL A 106 8.83 2.02 15.05
C VAL A 106 10.07 1.49 15.75
N ILE A 107 11.02 0.93 15.01
CA ILE A 107 12.22 0.33 15.61
C ILE A 107 13.19 1.39 16.13
N GLY A 108 13.53 1.29 17.41
CA GLY A 108 14.33 2.26 18.15
C GLY A 108 13.45 3.19 18.99
N PRO A 109 12.67 4.10 18.38
CA PRO A 109 11.83 5.06 19.10
C PRO A 109 10.74 4.43 19.96
N ALA A 110 10.16 3.31 19.54
CA ALA A 110 9.02 2.69 20.21
C ALA A 110 9.21 1.21 20.55
N VAL A 111 9.97 0.48 19.73
CA VAL A 111 10.08 -0.98 19.82
C VAL A 111 11.53 -1.41 19.62
N GLN A 112 12.02 -2.34 20.45
CA GLN A 112 13.31 -2.98 20.22
C GLN A 112 13.21 -3.97 19.05
N ALA A 113 14.24 -4.06 18.21
CA ALA A 113 14.25 -4.89 17.01
C ALA A 113 13.81 -6.34 17.26
N GLN A 114 14.27 -6.94 18.37
CA GLN A 114 13.98 -8.33 18.75
C GLN A 114 12.53 -8.54 19.19
N SER A 115 11.84 -7.47 19.58
CA SER A 115 10.45 -7.50 20.06
C SER A 115 9.43 -7.17 18.98
N PHE A 116 9.88 -6.84 17.76
CA PHE A 116 9.02 -6.36 16.68
C PHE A 116 7.88 -7.32 16.34
N ASN A 117 8.18 -8.60 16.08
CA ASN A 117 7.17 -9.58 15.65
C ASN A 117 6.07 -9.75 16.70
N THR A 118 6.44 -9.88 17.98
CA THR A 118 5.48 -9.93 19.08
C THR A 118 4.63 -8.66 19.14
N TRP A 119 5.27 -7.50 18.96
CA TRP A 119 4.61 -6.21 19.02
C TRP A 119 3.62 -6.01 17.85
N ILE A 120 4.02 -6.26 16.60
CA ILE A 120 3.17 -6.05 15.43
C ILE A 120 1.98 -7.02 15.41
N ILE A 121 2.17 -8.29 15.83
CA ILE A 121 1.07 -9.25 16.02
C ILE A 121 0.06 -8.73 17.05
N SER A 122 0.55 -8.18 18.17
CA SER A 122 -0.36 -7.60 19.18
C SER A 122 -1.19 -6.45 18.61
N ARG A 123 -0.64 -5.67 17.67
CA ARG A 123 -1.36 -4.59 16.98
C ARG A 123 -2.39 -5.14 15.99
N MET A 124 -2.03 -6.16 15.22
CA MET A 124 -2.97 -6.86 14.33
C MET A 124 -4.19 -7.40 15.11
N LEU A 125 -3.97 -8.01 16.28
CA LEU A 125 -5.03 -8.57 17.12
C LEU A 125 -5.88 -7.51 17.83
N GLN A 126 -5.33 -6.31 18.07
CA GLN A 126 -6.04 -5.21 18.70
C GLN A 126 -6.91 -4.42 17.71
N ASP A 127 -6.56 -4.44 16.42
CA ASP A 127 -7.34 -3.80 15.36
C ASP A 127 -8.77 -4.35 15.33
N LYS A 128 -9.75 -3.46 15.21
CA LYS A 128 -11.18 -3.79 15.20
C LYS A 128 -11.78 -3.79 13.79
N GLY A 129 -11.03 -3.31 12.81
CA GLY A 129 -11.36 -3.35 11.39
C GLY A 129 -10.57 -4.44 10.68
N THR A 130 -9.98 -4.08 9.54
CA THR A 130 -9.09 -4.96 8.77
C THR A 130 -7.69 -4.37 8.84
N PRO A 131 -6.76 -4.96 9.61
CA PRO A 131 -5.39 -4.46 9.68
C PRO A 131 -4.70 -4.58 8.32
N VAL A 132 -4.05 -3.51 7.89
CA VAL A 132 -3.28 -3.46 6.64
C VAL A 132 -1.83 -3.15 6.98
N TYR A 133 -0.95 -4.13 6.73
CA TYR A 133 0.47 -4.06 7.03
C TYR A 133 1.29 -4.12 5.74
N THR A 134 2.31 -3.27 5.64
CA THR A 134 3.20 -3.18 4.48
C THR A 134 4.52 -3.90 4.74
N ILE A 135 4.97 -4.64 3.75
CA ILE A 135 6.22 -5.41 3.72
C ILE A 135 7.00 -4.98 2.48
N HIS A 136 8.31 -4.79 2.60
CA HIS A 136 9.19 -4.43 1.51
C HIS A 136 10.02 -5.65 1.09
N ALA A 137 10.05 -5.95 -0.22
CA ALA A 137 10.79 -7.09 -0.72
C ALA A 137 12.31 -6.91 -0.49
N GLU A 138 12.79 -5.67 -0.62
CA GLU A 138 14.20 -5.32 -0.49
C GLU A 138 14.73 -5.36 0.95
N VAL A 139 13.85 -5.32 1.96
CA VAL A 139 14.23 -5.39 3.38
C VAL A 139 13.78 -6.72 3.98
N GLU A 140 12.47 -6.90 4.19
CA GLU A 140 11.88 -8.09 4.80
C GLU A 140 12.00 -9.34 3.92
N GLY A 141 12.15 -9.19 2.60
CA GLY A 141 12.37 -10.31 1.69
C GLY A 141 13.83 -10.75 1.53
N ILE A 142 14.80 -9.97 2.04
CA ILE A 142 16.24 -10.26 1.88
C ILE A 142 16.94 -10.26 3.25
N VAL A 143 17.29 -9.08 3.78
CA VAL A 143 18.12 -8.97 4.99
C VAL A 143 17.35 -9.41 6.24
N HIS A 144 16.04 -9.18 6.26
CA HIS A 144 15.15 -9.56 7.36
C HIS A 144 14.31 -10.81 7.05
N GLN A 145 14.67 -11.61 6.04
CA GLN A 145 13.92 -12.81 5.66
C GLN A 145 13.62 -13.76 6.85
N PRO A 146 14.58 -14.09 7.74
CA PRO A 146 14.29 -14.98 8.87
C PRO A 146 13.27 -14.38 9.86
N LEU A 147 13.27 -13.05 10.01
CA LEU A 147 12.30 -12.35 10.86
C LEU A 147 10.92 -12.36 10.22
N PHE A 148 10.83 -12.22 8.89
CA PHE A 148 9.56 -12.30 8.18
C PHE A 148 8.97 -13.71 8.23
N GLU A 149 9.80 -14.76 8.06
CA GLU A 149 9.35 -16.14 8.22
C GLU A 149 8.80 -16.43 9.63
N ASP A 150 9.52 -15.99 10.68
CA ASP A 150 9.05 -16.09 12.07
C ASP A 150 7.73 -15.32 12.29
N LEU A 151 7.58 -14.14 11.68
CA LEU A 151 6.34 -13.36 11.74
C LEU A 151 5.17 -14.17 11.17
N LEU A 152 5.32 -14.78 10.00
CA LEU A 152 4.26 -15.56 9.35
C LEU A 152 3.84 -16.78 10.18
N VAL A 153 4.81 -17.49 10.77
CA VAL A 153 4.53 -18.63 11.66
C VAL A 153 3.74 -18.18 12.88
N ARG A 154 4.20 -17.13 13.56
CA ARG A 154 3.52 -16.62 14.77
C ARG A 154 2.16 -16.02 14.48
N ALA A 155 2.00 -15.32 13.36
CA ALA A 155 0.72 -14.77 12.94
C ALA A 155 -0.31 -15.90 12.74
N ARG A 156 0.08 -16.96 12.02
CA ARG A 156 -0.74 -18.17 11.86
C ARG A 156 -1.09 -18.80 13.21
N ASP A 157 -0.12 -18.98 14.09
CA ASP A 157 -0.33 -19.60 15.40
C ASP A 157 -1.21 -18.74 16.32
N ALA A 158 -1.23 -17.41 16.11
CA ALA A 158 -2.14 -16.46 16.76
C ALA A 158 -3.53 -16.39 16.11
N GLY A 159 -3.80 -17.16 15.05
CA GLY A 159 -5.08 -17.19 14.35
C GLY A 159 -5.29 -16.09 13.31
N ILE A 160 -4.22 -15.43 12.87
CA ILE A 160 -4.24 -14.47 11.76
C ILE A 160 -4.03 -15.26 10.46
N THR A 161 -5.03 -15.24 9.56
CA THR A 161 -5.06 -16.04 8.33
C THR A 161 -5.36 -15.20 7.10
#